data_AF-X0VSX6-F1
#
_entry.id   AF-X0VSX6-F1
#
_cell.length_a   1.000
_cell.length_b   1.000
_cell.length_c   1.000
_cell.angle_alpha   90.00
_cell.angle_beta   90.00
_cell.angle_gamma   90.00
#
_symmetry.space_group_name_H-M   'P 1'
#
loop_
_entity.id
_entity.type
_entity.pdbx_description
1 polymer ?
#
loop_
_entity_poly.entity_id
_entity_poly.type
_entity_poly.pdbx_seq_one_letter_code
_entity_poly.pdbx_strand_id
1 'polypeptide(L)'
;KMNISAEGVSYLRPLGIDLGIVARAKKSVEEGVGTKIVELANGKIEEIILETVIKAAESGDKVAIDLIESAGINLGTRIAYLINLFNPEVVVIGGGIEKAGEVLLGPIRRTVRKLAFEEPATKVRIVPSVLGEDAVALGAASLVLREIFTQV
;
A
#
# COMPACT_ATOMS: atom_id res chain seq x y z
N LYS A 1 -7.48 -15.80 -32.45
CA LYS A 1 -8.15 -15.18 -31.28
C LYS A 1 -7.28 -15.47 -30.07
N MET A 2 -6.43 -14.53 -29.65
CA MET A 2 -5.59 -14.68 -28.45
C MET A 2 -6.47 -14.53 -27.22
N ASN A 3 -6.55 -15.61 -26.45
CA ASN A 3 -7.31 -15.72 -25.23
C ASN A 3 -6.45 -15.13 -24.10
N ILE A 4 -6.55 -13.82 -23.88
CA ILE A 4 -5.85 -13.16 -22.77
C ILE A 4 -6.72 -13.39 -21.53
N SER A 5 -6.29 -14.32 -20.68
CA SER A 5 -6.91 -14.57 -19.38
C SER A 5 -6.99 -13.26 -18.60
N ALA A 6 -8.22 -12.82 -18.29
CA ALA A 6 -8.51 -11.58 -17.56
C ALA A 6 -8.26 -11.70 -16.05
N GLU A 7 -7.18 -12.36 -15.65
CA GLU A 7 -6.61 -12.29 -14.29
C GLU A 7 -5.47 -11.25 -14.21
N GLY A 8 -5.41 -10.35 -15.20
CA GLY A 8 -4.47 -9.25 -15.23
C GLY A 8 -4.73 -8.23 -14.13
N VAL A 9 -3.67 -7.88 -13.40
CA VAL A 9 -3.63 -6.76 -12.46
C VAL A 9 -4.20 -5.51 -13.13
N SER A 10 -5.41 -5.10 -12.73
CA SER A 10 -6.03 -3.89 -13.26
C SER A 10 -5.44 -2.66 -12.54
N TYR A 11 -4.46 -2.01 -13.16
CA TYR A 11 -3.81 -0.81 -12.62
C TYR A 11 -4.72 0.43 -12.55
N LEU A 12 -5.94 0.33 -13.10
CA LEU A 12 -6.95 1.38 -13.07
C LEU A 12 -8.09 1.08 -12.07
N ARG A 13 -8.12 -0.11 -11.46
CA ARG A 13 -9.10 -0.36 -10.40
C ARG A 13 -8.76 0.46 -9.15
N PRO A 14 -9.77 0.95 -8.42
CA PRO A 14 -9.56 1.48 -7.07
C PRO A 14 -8.87 0.40 -6.23
N LEU A 15 -7.68 0.72 -5.73
CA LEU A 15 -7.11 -0.02 -4.61
C LEU A 15 -7.96 0.40 -3.42
N GLY A 16 -8.57 -0.56 -2.73
CA GLY A 16 -9.22 -0.29 -1.45
C GLY A 16 -8.21 0.32 -0.46
N ILE A 17 -8.72 0.77 0.68
CA ILE A 17 -7.90 1.33 1.77
C ILE A 17 -6.76 0.36 2.15
N ASP A 18 -7.00 -0.94 2.05
CA ASP A 18 -6.08 -2.03 2.35
C ASP A 18 -5.30 -2.56 1.13
N LEU A 19 -5.32 -1.87 -0.01
CA LEU A 19 -4.75 -2.32 -1.29
C LEU A 19 -5.33 -3.65 -1.81
N GLY A 20 -6.52 -4.05 -1.33
CA GLY A 20 -7.14 -5.34 -1.63
C GLY A 20 -6.47 -6.53 -0.93
N ILE A 21 -5.61 -6.29 0.06
CA ILE A 21 -4.91 -7.33 0.82
C ILE A 21 -5.90 -8.18 1.61
N VAL A 22 -6.87 -7.57 2.30
CA VAL A 22 -7.83 -8.30 3.15
C VAL A 22 -8.73 -9.19 2.29
N ALA A 23 -9.25 -8.65 1.19
CA ALA A 23 -10.09 -9.42 0.27
C ALA A 23 -9.35 -10.65 -0.29
N ARG A 24 -8.07 -10.48 -0.66
CA ARG A 24 -7.24 -11.58 -1.12
C ARG A 24 -6.87 -12.57 -0.02
N ALA A 25 -6.60 -12.09 1.19
CA ALA A 25 -6.35 -12.93 2.36
C ALA A 25 -7.54 -13.83 2.68
N LYS A 26 -8.76 -13.25 2.73
CA LYS A 26 -10.00 -14.02 2.93
C LYS A 26 -10.18 -15.11 1.87
N LYS A 27 -9.96 -14.76 0.60
CA LYS A 27 -10.00 -15.72 -0.51
C LYS A 27 -8.98 -16.86 -0.35
N SER A 28 -7.73 -16.57 0.00
CA SER A 28 -6.70 -17.61 0.21
C SER A 28 -7.05 -18.56 1.36
N VAL A 29 -7.71 -18.05 2.40
CA VAL A 29 -8.19 -18.88 3.52
C VAL A 29 -9.37 -19.76 3.08
N GLU A 30 -10.31 -19.23 2.30
CA GLU A 30 -11.45 -19.99 1.75
C GLU A 30 -10.99 -21.12 0.82
N GLU A 31 -9.89 -20.91 0.09
CA GLU A 31 -9.23 -21.93 -0.75
C GLU A 31 -8.48 -23.00 0.06
N GLY A 32 -8.48 -22.91 1.39
CA GLY A 32 -7.88 -23.89 2.29
C GLY A 32 -6.36 -23.77 2.41
N VAL A 33 -5.77 -22.62 2.05
CA VAL A 33 -4.33 -22.41 2.18
C VAL A 33 -3.97 -22.23 3.65
N GLY A 34 -3.05 -23.06 4.15
CA GLY A 34 -2.56 -22.95 5.53
C GLY A 34 -1.82 -21.64 5.76
N THR A 35 -2.36 -20.81 6.67
CA THR A 35 -1.78 -19.50 7.03
C THR A 35 -2.05 -19.15 8.48
N LYS A 36 -1.09 -18.48 9.12
CA LYS A 36 -1.21 -17.90 10.47
C LYS A 36 -2.18 -16.73 10.53
N ILE A 37 -2.62 -16.19 9.38
CA ILE A 37 -3.60 -15.10 9.31
C ILE A 37 -4.89 -15.48 10.05
N VAL A 38 -5.34 -16.73 9.93
CA VAL A 38 -6.58 -17.23 10.56
C VAL A 38 -6.44 -17.29 12.07
N GLU A 39 -5.31 -17.77 12.57
CA GLU A 39 -5.02 -17.83 14.00
C GLU A 39 -5.02 -16.44 14.62
N LEU A 40 -4.41 -15.47 13.92
CA LEU A 40 -4.39 -14.06 14.33
C LEU A 40 -5.74 -13.35 14.20
N ALA A 41 -6.68 -13.93 13.44
CA ALA A 41 -8.06 -13.48 13.29
C ALA A 41 -9.05 -14.29 14.16
N ASN A 42 -8.59 -14.85 15.29
CA ASN A 42 -9.40 -15.63 16.23
C ASN A 42 -10.14 -16.82 15.58
N GLY A 43 -9.60 -17.39 14.50
CA GLY A 43 -10.22 -18.50 13.77
C GLY A 43 -11.37 -18.09 12.85
N LYS A 44 -11.65 -16.79 12.67
CA LYS A 44 -12.78 -16.30 11.88
C LYS A 44 -12.31 -15.52 10.65
N ILE A 45 -12.83 -15.88 9.48
CA ILE A 45 -12.50 -15.21 8.21
C ILE A 45 -12.99 -13.76 8.23
N GLU A 46 -14.09 -13.48 8.91
CA GLU A 46 -14.71 -12.15 8.97
C GLU A 46 -13.82 -11.15 9.71
N GLU A 47 -13.08 -11.61 10.72
CA GLU A 47 -12.18 -10.82 11.56
C GLU A 47 -10.80 -10.59 10.93
N ILE A 48 -10.55 -11.08 9.71
CA ILE A 48 -9.31 -10.77 8.98
C ILE A 48 -9.33 -9.28 8.61
N ILE A 49 -8.31 -8.56 9.11
CA ILE A 49 -8.04 -7.14 8.88
C ILE A 49 -6.59 -6.96 8.45
N LEU A 50 -6.22 -5.77 7.98
CA LEU A 50 -4.88 -5.52 7.47
C LEU A 50 -3.80 -5.79 8.54
N GLU A 51 -4.08 -5.44 9.79
CA GLU A 51 -3.19 -5.63 10.94
C GLU A 51 -2.88 -7.12 11.20
N THR A 52 -3.84 -8.02 11.01
CA THR A 52 -3.59 -9.46 11.20
C THR A 52 -2.71 -10.02 10.08
N VAL A 53 -2.87 -9.53 8.85
CA VAL A 53 -2.02 -9.90 7.72
C VAL A 53 -0.60 -9.37 7.90
N ILE A 54 -0.42 -8.14 8.35
CA ILE A 54 0.91 -7.56 8.64
C ILE A 54 1.62 -8.41 9.71
N LYS A 55 0.96 -8.69 10.84
CA LYS A 55 1.52 -9.51 11.92
C LYS A 55 1.88 -10.92 11.45
N ALA A 56 1.06 -11.51 10.58
CA ALA A 56 1.35 -12.81 9.99
C ALA A 56 2.64 -12.75 9.15
N ALA A 57 2.80 -11.72 8.32
CA ALA A 57 3.99 -11.54 7.49
C ALA A 57 5.25 -11.31 8.33
N GLU A 58 5.16 -10.49 9.38
CA GLU A 58 6.25 -10.29 10.36
C GLU A 58 6.62 -11.60 11.09
N SER A 59 5.66 -12.51 11.25
CA SER A 59 5.85 -13.83 11.84
C SER A 59 6.33 -14.90 10.83
N GLY A 60 6.73 -14.48 9.63
CA GLY A 60 7.26 -15.35 8.57
C GLY A 60 6.20 -16.15 7.81
N ASP A 61 4.92 -15.76 7.89
CA ASP A 61 3.85 -16.41 7.12
C ASP A 61 4.00 -16.11 5.62
N LYS A 62 4.24 -17.16 4.83
CA LYS A 62 4.51 -17.02 3.39
C LYS A 62 3.34 -16.42 2.63
N VAL A 63 2.10 -16.80 2.97
CA VAL A 63 0.89 -16.29 2.30
C VAL A 63 0.78 -14.79 2.54
N ALA A 64 0.94 -14.36 3.78
CA ALA A 64 0.91 -12.94 4.14
C ALA A 64 2.02 -12.13 3.44
N ILE A 65 3.25 -12.67 3.40
CA ILE A 65 4.38 -12.05 2.70
C ILE A 65 4.06 -11.89 1.20
N ASP A 66 3.57 -12.95 0.54
CA ASP A 66 3.25 -12.92 -0.89
C ASP A 66 2.12 -11.91 -1.21
N LEU A 67 1.13 -11.79 -0.32
CA LEU A 67 0.05 -10.82 -0.43
C LEU A 67 0.56 -9.37 -0.32
N ILE A 68 1.42 -9.10 0.67
CA ILE A 68 2.01 -7.76 0.86
C ILE A 68 2.98 -7.42 -0.28
N GLU A 69 3.81 -8.36 -0.72
CA GLU A 69 4.71 -8.18 -1.86
C GLU A 69 3.91 -7.81 -3.11
N SER A 70 2.84 -8.56 -3.38
CA SER A 70 1.95 -8.31 -4.53
C SER A 70 1.29 -6.93 -4.46
N ALA A 71 0.84 -6.51 -3.27
CA ALA A 71 0.25 -5.20 -3.07
C ALA A 71 1.28 -4.08 -3.25
N GLY A 72 2.48 -4.25 -2.70
CA GLY A 72 3.57 -3.30 -2.83
C GLY A 72 4.10 -3.17 -4.26
N ILE A 73 4.13 -4.26 -5.04
CA ILE A 73 4.42 -4.20 -6.49
C ILE A 73 3.36 -3.41 -7.23
N ASN A 74 2.08 -3.63 -6.93
CA ASN A 74 1.00 -2.89 -7.57
C ASN A 74 1.11 -1.38 -7.31
N LEU A 75 1.21 -1.00 -6.03
CA LEU A 75 1.28 0.38 -5.61
C LEU A 75 2.58 1.04 -6.10
N GLY A 76 3.72 0.35 -5.98
CA GLY A 76 5.01 0.81 -6.46
C GLY A 76 5.04 1.06 -7.97
N THR A 77 4.33 0.25 -8.76
CA THR A 77 4.20 0.48 -10.21
C THR A 77 3.48 1.79 -10.51
N ARG A 78 2.37 2.06 -9.80
CA ARG A 78 1.63 3.32 -9.94
C ARG A 78 2.48 4.52 -9.51
N ILE A 79 3.17 4.40 -8.38
CA ILE A 79 4.07 5.45 -7.87
C ILE A 79 5.21 5.72 -8.85
N ALA A 80 5.81 4.68 -9.45
CA ALA A 80 6.88 4.85 -10.44
C ALA A 80 6.44 5.70 -11.65
N TYR A 81 5.21 5.48 -12.14
CA TYR A 81 4.66 6.32 -13.20
C TYR A 81 4.46 7.78 -12.77
N LEU A 82 3.98 8.02 -11.55
CA LEU A 82 3.87 9.38 -11.02
C LEU A 82 5.24 10.05 -10.86
N ILE A 83 6.25 9.30 -10.41
CA ILE A 83 7.62 9.80 -10.31
C ILE A 83 8.16 10.19 -11.68
N ASN A 84 7.96 9.36 -12.70
CA ASN A 84 8.41 9.67 -14.06
C ASN A 84 7.73 10.91 -14.65
N LEU A 85 6.48 11.20 -14.25
CA LEU A 85 5.72 12.36 -14.74
C LEU A 85 6.06 13.65 -13.98
N PHE A 86 6.20 13.58 -12.66
CA PHE A 86 6.28 14.76 -11.81
C PHE A 86 7.67 15.04 -11.22
N ASN A 87 8.58 14.05 -11.25
CA ASN A 87 9.89 14.10 -10.59
C ASN A 87 9.86 14.69 -9.15
N PRO A 88 9.01 14.17 -8.24
CA PRO A 88 8.87 14.74 -6.91
C PRO A 88 10.08 14.41 -6.03
N GLU A 89 10.38 15.29 -5.07
CA GLU A 89 11.39 15.02 -4.04
C GLU A 89 10.90 14.00 -2.99
N VAL A 90 9.59 13.95 -2.74
CA VAL A 90 8.99 13.12 -1.68
C VAL A 90 7.65 12.54 -2.14
N VAL A 91 7.44 11.25 -1.83
CA VAL A 91 6.15 10.56 -1.89
C VAL A 91 5.78 10.13 -0.48
N VAL A 92 4.67 10.66 0.03
CA VAL A 92 4.16 10.33 1.37
C VAL A 92 3.05 9.28 1.24
N ILE A 93 3.19 8.16 1.95
CA ILE A 93 2.22 7.07 1.99
C ILE A 93 1.36 7.20 3.25
N GLY A 94 0.06 7.37 3.10
CA GLY A 94 -0.90 7.46 4.21
C GLY A 94 -2.20 6.71 3.91
N GLY A 95 -3.21 6.87 4.76
CA GLY A 95 -4.54 6.29 4.59
C GLY A 95 -4.75 4.94 5.29
N GLY A 96 -4.06 4.69 6.41
CA GLY A 96 -4.14 3.47 7.21
C GLY A 96 -3.06 2.44 6.87
N ILE A 97 -2.51 2.47 5.65
CA ILE A 97 -1.44 1.56 5.21
C ILE A 97 -0.05 1.97 5.70
N GLU A 98 0.12 3.19 6.20
CA GLU A 98 1.38 3.65 6.81
C GLU A 98 1.79 2.79 8.01
N LYS A 99 0.81 2.16 8.69
CA LYS A 99 1.04 1.25 9.82
C LYS A 99 1.79 -0.02 9.41
N ALA A 100 1.77 -0.40 8.14
CA ALA A 100 2.52 -1.55 7.62
C ALA A 100 4.04 -1.33 7.58
N GLY A 101 4.49 -0.09 7.70
CA GLY A 101 5.90 0.26 7.78
C GLY A 101 6.75 -0.35 6.66
N GLU A 102 7.93 -0.85 7.02
CA GLU A 102 8.92 -1.37 6.07
C GLU A 102 8.48 -2.67 5.36
N VAL A 103 7.57 -3.45 5.96
CA VAL A 103 7.03 -4.66 5.34
C VAL A 103 6.35 -4.34 4.02
N LEU A 104 5.66 -3.20 3.93
CA LEU A 104 5.02 -2.71 2.70
C LEU A 104 5.88 -1.72 1.91
N LEU A 105 6.59 -0.82 2.59
CA LEU A 105 7.42 0.20 1.93
C LEU A 105 8.63 -0.40 1.20
N GLY A 106 9.21 -1.48 1.71
CA GLY A 106 10.31 -2.20 1.07
C GLY A 106 9.96 -2.63 -0.37
N PRO A 107 8.91 -3.44 -0.58
CA PRO A 107 8.41 -3.81 -1.91
C PRO A 107 8.16 -2.60 -2.81
N ILE A 108 7.49 -1.56 -2.30
CA ILE A 108 7.20 -0.33 -3.06
C ILE A 108 8.49 0.30 -3.58
N ARG A 109 9.49 0.53 -2.71
CA ARG A 109 10.77 1.14 -3.08
C ARG A 109 11.53 0.28 -4.08
N ARG A 110 11.51 -1.05 -3.93
CA ARG A 110 12.13 -1.97 -4.91
C ARG A 110 11.48 -1.84 -6.28
N THR A 111 10.15 -1.80 -6.34
CA THR A 111 9.41 -1.64 -7.59
C THR A 111 9.67 -0.28 -8.24
N VAL A 112 9.71 0.80 -7.46
CA VAL A 112 10.02 2.14 -7.97
C VAL A 112 11.41 2.19 -8.58
N ARG A 113 12.44 1.68 -7.88
CA ARG A 113 13.81 1.61 -8.42
C ARG A 113 13.92 0.82 -9.72
N LYS A 114 13.02 -0.14 -9.94
CA LYS A 114 13.00 -0.98 -11.15
C LYS A 114 12.30 -0.31 -12.33
N LEU A 115 11.31 0.56 -12.09
CA LEU A 115 10.39 1.06 -13.12
C LEU A 115 10.50 2.56 -13.40
N ALA A 116 10.97 3.35 -12.44
CA ALA A 116 11.19 4.78 -12.63
C ALA A 116 12.56 5.05 -13.29
N PHE A 117 12.71 6.20 -13.94
CA PHE A 117 13.99 6.64 -14.46
C PHE A 117 15.02 6.75 -13.33
N GLU A 118 16.27 6.38 -13.60
CA GLU A 118 17.31 6.19 -12.59
C GLU A 118 17.52 7.42 -11.70
N GLU A 119 17.56 8.61 -12.31
CA GLU A 119 17.84 9.86 -11.60
C GLU A 119 16.70 10.25 -10.63
N PRO A 120 15.42 10.32 -11.06
CA PRO A 120 14.29 10.51 -10.15
C PRO A 120 14.18 9.41 -9.08
N ALA A 121 14.37 8.14 -9.47
CA ALA A 121 14.22 6.99 -8.58
C ALA A 121 15.23 6.97 -7.42
N THR A 122 16.41 7.54 -7.65
CA THR A 122 17.48 7.62 -6.64
C THR A 122 17.28 8.77 -5.66
N LYS A 123 16.66 9.86 -6.12
CA LYS A 123 16.47 11.08 -5.31
C LYS A 123 15.17 11.09 -4.50
N VAL A 124 14.10 10.51 -5.04
CA VAL A 124 12.79 10.53 -4.40
C VAL A 124 12.79 9.79 -3.07
N ARG A 125 12.26 10.44 -2.02
CA ARG A 125 12.06 9.81 -0.71
C ARG A 125 10.65 9.26 -0.60
N ILE A 126 10.51 7.96 -0.37
CA ILE A 126 9.21 7.32 -0.11
C ILE A 126 9.09 7.05 1.38
N VAL A 127 8.19 7.78 2.05
CA VAL A 127 8.08 7.83 3.51
C VAL A 127 6.64 7.57 3.98
N PRO A 128 6.43 6.96 5.15
CA PRO A 128 5.10 6.88 5.75
C PRO A 128 4.65 8.26 6.26
N SER A 129 3.34 8.49 6.25
CA SER A 129 2.74 9.66 6.90
C SER A 129 2.92 9.57 8.42
N VAL A 130 3.30 10.68 9.03
CA VAL A 130 3.43 10.80 10.50
C VAL A 130 2.19 11.37 11.17
N LEU A 131 1.24 11.89 10.38
CA LEU A 131 0.06 12.58 10.90
C LEU A 131 -1.10 11.63 11.20
N GLY A 132 -1.07 10.39 10.69
CA GLY A 132 -2.08 9.37 10.94
C GLY A 132 -3.51 9.90 10.75
N GLU A 133 -4.35 9.68 11.77
CA GLU A 133 -5.77 10.07 11.79
C GLU A 133 -5.98 11.59 11.84
N ASP A 134 -5.01 12.34 12.38
CA ASP A 134 -5.08 13.80 12.49
C ASP A 134 -4.86 14.52 11.14
N ALA A 135 -4.36 13.80 10.12
CA ALA A 135 -4.07 14.37 8.81
C ALA A 135 -5.26 15.11 8.19
N VAL A 136 -6.48 14.60 8.39
CA VAL A 136 -7.72 15.20 7.86
C VAL A 136 -8.04 16.51 8.57
N ALA A 137 -8.01 16.51 9.90
CA ALA A 137 -8.32 17.69 10.70
C ALA A 137 -7.28 18.80 10.50
N LEU A 138 -5.99 18.43 10.48
CA LEU A 138 -4.89 19.36 10.22
C LEU A 138 -4.95 19.92 8.80
N GLY A 139 -5.30 19.09 7.81
CA GLY A 139 -5.54 19.52 6.44
C GLY A 139 -6.65 20.58 6.36
N ALA A 140 -7.80 20.33 6.99
CA ALA A 140 -8.89 21.30 7.06
C ALA A 140 -8.47 22.61 7.74
N ALA A 141 -7.79 22.53 8.89
CA ALA A 141 -7.27 23.70 9.59
C ALA A 141 -6.27 24.49 8.72
N SER A 142 -5.39 23.80 7.98
CA SER A 142 -4.40 24.42 7.09
C SER A 142 -5.04 25.23 5.98
N LEU A 143 -6.19 24.81 5.46
CA LEU A 143 -6.90 25.54 4.41
C LEU A 143 -7.43 26.89 4.95
N VAL A 144 -7.99 26.89 6.16
CA VAL A 144 -8.46 28.11 6.83
C VAL A 144 -7.29 29.03 7.18
N LEU A 145 -6.21 28.48 7.73
CA LEU A 145 -4.99 29.24 8.02
C LEU A 145 -4.40 29.86 6.75
N ARG A 146 -4.37 29.11 5.63
CA ARG A 146 -3.89 29.63 4.36
C ARG A 146 -4.72 30.81 3.88
N GLU A 147 -6.04 30.75 3.98
CA GLU A 147 -6.92 31.86 3.59
C GLU A 147 -6.69 33.12 4.45
N ILE A 148 -6.50 32.93 5.75
CA ILE A 148 -6.30 34.04 6.71
C ILE A 148 -4.92 34.69 6.54
N PHE A 149 -3.87 33.89 6.32
CA PHE A 149 -2.49 34.35 6.37
C PHE A 149 -1.81 34.53 5.01
N THR A 150 -2.43 34.10 3.90
CA THR A 150 -1.84 34.20 2.54
C THR A 150 -2.52 35.27 1.69
N GLN A 151 -2.92 36.39 2.31
CA GLN A 151 -3.22 37.62 1.57
C GLN A 151 -1.91 38.32 1.20
N VAL A 152 -1.21 37.79 0.18
CA VAL A 152 -0.18 38.52 -0.58
C VAL A 152 -0.41 38.24 -2.06
#